data_AF-A0AAQ3JN73-F1
#
_entry.id   AF-A0AAQ3JN73-F1
#
_cell.length_a   1.000
_cell.length_b   1.000
_cell.length_c   1.000
_cell.angle_alpha   90.00
_cell.angle_beta   90.00
_cell.angle_gamma   90.00
#
_symmetry.space_group_name_H-M   'P 1'
#
loop_
_entity.id
_entity.type
_entity.pdbx_description
1 polymer ?
#
loop_
_entity_poly.entity_id
_entity_poly.type
_entity_poly.pdbx_seq_one_letter_code
_entity_poly.pdbx_strand_id
1 'polypeptide(L)'
;MELQRSRSISLTLILATWLLLMATSIGPAECIRRKRQYPGADESRKGEVSTFKYTAANCRAHTASLADFGGVGDGATSNTAAFRAAVSHLSQFSSSGGGMLFVPAGRWLTGPFNLTSSFTLFLDRDAVILATQDTSEWPIIEPLPSYGRGRDGPGGRYSSLIGGSNLTDVIITGNNGTIDGQGEFWWSKFHGNKLKYTRGYLIELMHSNQIFISNLTLLNSPAWNIHPVYSSNIVVSGITILAPVHSPNTDGINPDSCSNVRIEDCYIVSGDDCVAIKSGWDEYGISYGMPSQHIIIRRLTCISPTSAVIALGSEMSGGIQDVRAEDITAIDSESGVRIKTAVGRGAYVKDIYVRRMNLNTMKWVFWMTGNYKSHPDDKYDPSAIPVVDGISYSEVVAYNVTMAARLEGIPNAPFTGICISNVTVEFVKPSKLPWYCTDVKGVSSGVTPAACAPLLDEGAGAAPCPFPSDTLPMDAVEFQQCTYMKSNDA
;
A
#
# COMPACT_ATOMS: atom_id res chain seq x y z
N MET A 1 18.58 68.56 -25.89
CA MET A 1 17.88 68.69 -24.59
C MET A 1 17.22 67.36 -24.31
N GLU A 2 18.02 66.43 -23.76
CA GLU A 2 17.89 65.91 -22.37
C GLU A 2 16.84 64.78 -22.30
N LEU A 3 17.22 63.52 -22.53
CA LEU A 3 17.70 62.53 -21.54
C LEU A 3 16.82 62.37 -20.28
N GLN A 4 16.08 61.26 -20.19
CA GLN A 4 16.23 60.20 -19.16
C GLN A 4 15.16 59.11 -19.40
N ARG A 5 15.50 57.91 -19.89
CA ARG A 5 16.16 56.73 -19.27
C ARG A 5 15.14 55.71 -18.73
N SER A 6 14.92 54.68 -19.55
CA SER A 6 14.40 53.35 -19.25
C SER A 6 14.92 52.78 -17.92
N ARG A 7 14.03 52.10 -17.18
CA ARG A 7 14.42 51.10 -16.17
C ARG A 7 13.60 49.83 -16.35
N SER A 8 14.20 48.89 -17.08
CA SER A 8 14.02 47.45 -16.90
C SER A 8 14.35 47.09 -15.45
N ILE A 9 13.39 46.49 -14.75
CA ILE A 9 13.62 45.88 -13.44
C ILE A 9 14.10 44.45 -13.74
N SER A 10 15.41 44.25 -13.63
CA SER A 10 16.04 42.96 -13.82
C SER A 10 15.64 42.00 -12.70
N LEU A 11 15.15 40.81 -13.07
CA LEU A 11 14.78 39.69 -12.19
C LEU A 11 15.92 39.19 -11.28
N THR A 12 17.15 39.69 -11.46
CA THR A 12 18.32 39.40 -10.63
C THR A 12 18.34 40.14 -9.28
N LEU A 13 17.51 41.15 -9.05
CA LEU A 13 17.54 41.91 -7.79
C LEU A 13 16.63 41.36 -6.67
N ILE A 14 15.72 40.43 -6.98
CA ILE A 14 14.85 39.79 -5.97
C ILE A 14 15.45 38.46 -5.47
N LEU A 15 16.38 37.85 -6.23
CA LEU A 15 17.14 36.68 -5.77
C LEU A 15 18.31 37.02 -4.82
N ALA A 16 18.79 38.27 -4.80
CA ALA A 16 19.95 38.66 -4.00
C ALA A 16 19.63 38.93 -2.51
N THR A 17 18.36 39.17 -2.15
CA THR A 17 17.95 39.44 -0.76
C THR A 17 17.51 38.19 0.01
N TRP A 18 17.34 37.04 -0.66
CA TRP A 18 17.08 35.75 0.00
C TRP A 18 18.34 34.88 0.20
N LEU A 19 19.43 35.17 -0.52
CA LEU A 19 20.70 34.44 -0.37
C LEU A 19 21.64 35.03 0.70
N LEU A 20 21.41 36.26 1.18
CA LEU A 20 22.23 36.86 2.25
C LEU A 20 21.77 36.52 3.69
N LEU A 21 20.59 35.93 3.87
CA LEU A 21 20.10 35.47 5.18
C LEU A 21 20.45 34.00 5.51
N MET A 22 21.12 33.29 4.59
CA MET A 22 21.60 31.92 4.78
C MET A 22 23.14 31.79 4.84
N ALA A 23 23.88 32.89 4.70
CA ALA A 23 25.34 32.87 4.55
C ALA A 23 26.12 33.37 5.78
N THR A 24 25.59 33.19 6.99
CA THR A 24 26.34 33.43 8.25
C THR A 24 26.19 32.29 9.26
N SER A 25 26.37 31.03 8.85
CA SER A 25 26.66 29.96 9.83
C SER A 25 27.26 28.67 9.24
N ILE A 26 28.16 28.76 8.26
CA ILE A 26 28.93 27.59 7.80
C ILE A 26 30.43 27.91 7.89
N GLY A 27 31.00 27.58 9.05
CA GLY A 27 32.45 27.45 9.22
C GLY A 27 32.93 26.05 8.77
N PRO A 28 34.25 25.87 8.57
CA PRO A 28 34.80 24.63 8.04
C PRO A 28 34.59 23.47 9.03
N ALA A 29 34.24 22.30 8.51
CA ALA A 29 34.00 21.09 9.29
C ALA A 29 35.33 20.53 9.82
N GLU A 30 35.70 20.94 11.05
CA GLU A 30 36.65 20.21 11.89
C GLU A 30 35.91 19.14 12.70
N CYS A 31 36.38 17.89 12.58
CA CYS A 31 35.83 16.73 13.27
C CYS A 31 36.21 16.79 14.76
N ILE A 32 35.44 17.52 15.56
CA ILE A 32 35.57 17.56 17.02
C ILE A 32 34.60 16.55 17.61
N ARG A 33 35.13 15.45 18.17
CA ARG A 33 34.43 14.54 19.09
C ARG A 33 33.96 15.32 20.32
N ARG A 34 32.77 15.93 20.26
CA ARG A 34 32.05 16.41 21.45
C ARG A 34 31.23 15.25 22.01
N LYS A 35 31.65 14.71 23.16
CA LYS A 35 30.78 13.93 24.04
C LYS A 35 29.59 14.82 24.40
N ARG A 36 28.43 14.60 23.76
CA ARG A 36 27.16 15.14 24.25
C ARG A 36 26.76 14.32 25.47
N GLN A 37 26.93 14.92 26.64
CA GLN A 37 26.36 14.46 27.89
C GLN A 37 24.86 14.81 27.84
N TYR A 38 24.02 13.80 27.63
CA TYR A 38 22.57 13.94 27.74
C TYR A 38 22.22 14.22 29.22
N PRO A 39 21.39 15.23 29.52
CA PRO A 39 20.86 15.39 30.85
C PRO A 39 19.83 14.29 31.10
N GLY A 40 20.12 13.43 32.08
CA GLY A 40 19.17 12.46 32.62
C GLY A 40 18.79 11.33 31.67
N ALA A 41 19.72 10.40 31.45
CA ALA A 41 19.30 9.01 31.32
C ALA A 41 18.61 8.67 32.65
N ASP A 42 17.28 8.60 32.63
CA ASP A 42 16.53 7.97 33.68
C ASP A 42 16.87 6.48 33.63
N GLU A 43 17.93 6.09 34.35
CA GLU A 43 18.22 4.72 34.76
C GLU A 43 17.10 4.24 35.72
N SER A 44 15.87 4.17 35.24
CA SER A 44 14.76 3.60 36.03
C SER A 44 13.60 3.06 35.19
N ARG A 45 13.87 2.37 34.08
CA ARG A 45 12.88 1.42 33.50
C ARG A 45 13.48 0.06 33.14
N LYS A 46 14.07 -0.59 34.15
CA LYS A 46 13.95 -2.06 34.32
C LYS A 46 12.61 -2.36 35.02
N GLY A 47 11.53 -1.75 34.54
CA GLY A 47 10.18 -2.01 35.02
C GLY A 47 9.51 -2.92 34.01
N GLU A 48 9.29 -4.17 34.40
CA GLU A 48 8.49 -5.13 33.65
C GLU A 48 7.13 -4.51 33.35
N VAL A 49 6.75 -4.34 32.08
CA VAL A 49 5.44 -3.79 31.73
C VAL A 49 4.39 -4.82 32.13
N SER A 50 3.74 -4.61 33.27
CA SER A 50 2.76 -5.55 33.81
C SER A 50 1.36 -5.34 33.23
N THR A 51 1.00 -4.12 32.78
CA THR A 51 -0.32 -3.81 32.21
C THR A 51 -0.26 -2.57 31.32
N PHE A 52 -0.95 -2.59 30.18
CA PHE A 52 -1.17 -1.38 29.35
C PHE A 52 -2.49 -1.45 28.58
N LYS A 53 -2.95 -0.29 28.11
CA LYS A 53 -4.17 -0.18 27.29
C LYS A 53 -3.81 -0.04 25.82
N TYR A 54 -4.62 -0.64 24.95
CA TYR A 54 -4.48 -0.54 23.49
C TYR A 54 -5.85 -0.52 22.82
N THR A 55 -5.90 -0.11 21.56
CA THR A 55 -7.13 -0.04 20.77
C THR A 55 -7.18 -1.22 19.82
N ALA A 56 -8.30 -1.96 19.79
CA ALA A 56 -8.47 -3.12 18.92
C ALA A 56 -9.95 -3.40 18.64
N ALA A 57 -10.24 -4.20 17.60
CA ALA A 57 -11.61 -4.62 17.29
C ALA A 57 -12.18 -5.55 18.37
N ASN A 58 -11.36 -6.49 18.84
CA ASN A 58 -11.71 -7.44 19.89
C ASN A 58 -10.59 -7.49 20.94
N CYS A 59 -10.97 -7.51 22.21
CA CYS A 59 -10.04 -7.72 23.31
C CYS A 59 -9.76 -9.21 23.48
N ARG A 60 -8.52 -9.55 23.86
CA ARG A 60 -8.10 -10.94 24.11
C ARG A 60 -8.13 -11.24 25.60
N ALA A 61 -8.74 -12.36 25.97
CA ALA A 61 -8.80 -12.80 27.37
C ALA A 61 -7.48 -13.41 27.84
N HIS A 62 -6.70 -13.98 26.92
CA HIS A 62 -5.43 -14.63 27.20
C HIS A 62 -4.29 -13.89 26.52
N THR A 63 -3.16 -13.78 27.21
CA THR A 63 -1.99 -13.06 26.71
C THR A 63 -0.72 -13.81 27.09
N ALA A 64 0.30 -13.75 26.24
CA ALA A 64 1.63 -14.24 26.57
C ALA A 64 2.70 -13.36 25.91
N SER A 65 3.89 -13.26 26.52
CA SER A 65 5.04 -12.58 25.92
C SER A 65 5.86 -13.56 25.10
N LEU A 66 6.43 -13.11 23.98
CA LEU A 66 7.34 -13.94 23.18
C LEU A 66 8.57 -14.41 23.99
N ALA A 67 9.01 -13.62 24.97
CA ALA A 67 10.12 -13.96 25.86
C ALA A 67 9.81 -15.20 26.73
N ASP A 68 8.54 -15.45 27.06
CA ASP A 68 8.11 -16.58 27.88
C ASP A 68 8.32 -17.93 27.15
N PHE A 69 8.46 -17.89 25.82
CA PHE A 69 8.72 -19.05 24.96
C PHE A 69 10.21 -19.16 24.57
N GLY A 70 11.10 -18.52 25.33
CA GLY A 70 12.54 -18.55 25.09
C GLY A 70 13.00 -17.62 23.97
N GLY A 71 12.17 -16.66 23.55
CA GLY A 71 12.57 -15.66 22.58
C GLY A 71 13.70 -14.77 23.11
N VAL A 72 14.65 -14.42 22.23
CA VAL A 72 15.78 -13.52 22.51
C VAL A 72 15.79 -12.37 21.51
N GLY A 73 15.59 -11.15 22.02
CA GLY A 73 15.46 -9.91 21.24
C GLY A 73 16.79 -9.24 20.86
N ASP A 74 17.83 -10.01 20.53
CA ASP A 74 19.19 -9.51 20.24
C ASP A 74 19.46 -9.19 18.75
N GLY A 75 18.52 -9.55 17.87
CA GLY A 75 18.61 -9.38 16.42
C GLY A 75 19.46 -10.42 15.70
N ALA A 76 19.94 -11.46 16.40
CA ALA A 76 20.82 -12.50 15.86
C ALA A 76 20.30 -13.92 16.14
N THR A 77 19.71 -14.15 17.31
CA THR A 77 19.11 -15.43 17.69
C THR A 77 17.85 -15.67 16.86
N SER A 78 17.73 -16.84 16.23
CA SER A 78 16.50 -17.23 15.53
C SER A 78 15.39 -17.53 16.54
N ASN A 79 14.30 -16.77 16.45
CA ASN A 79 13.11 -16.85 17.28
C ASN A 79 11.99 -17.66 16.62
N THR A 80 12.25 -18.31 15.48
CA THR A 80 11.24 -19.08 14.73
C THR A 80 10.53 -20.12 15.60
N ALA A 81 11.28 -20.83 16.45
CA ALA A 81 10.72 -21.80 17.38
C ALA A 81 9.87 -21.14 18.48
N ALA A 82 10.31 -20.00 19.02
CA ALA A 82 9.59 -19.25 20.05
C ALA A 82 8.25 -18.71 19.51
N PHE A 83 8.23 -18.13 18.30
CA PHE A 83 6.99 -17.69 17.65
C PHE A 83 6.02 -18.85 17.43
N ARG A 84 6.50 -19.98 16.91
CA ARG A 84 5.64 -21.17 16.68
C ARG A 84 5.07 -21.73 17.98
N ALA A 85 5.89 -21.82 19.03
CA ALA A 85 5.45 -22.27 20.34
C ALA A 85 4.41 -21.33 20.95
N ALA A 86 4.65 -20.01 20.88
CA ALA A 86 3.73 -19.00 21.39
C ALA A 86 2.38 -19.01 20.66
N VAL A 87 2.39 -19.07 19.33
CA VAL A 87 1.16 -19.17 18.53
C VAL A 87 0.42 -20.46 18.85
N SER A 88 1.13 -21.61 18.91
CA SER A 88 0.51 -22.89 19.23
C SER A 88 -0.14 -22.86 20.61
N HIS A 89 0.53 -22.32 21.62
CA HIS A 89 -0.01 -22.18 22.97
C HIS A 89 -1.26 -21.30 22.99
N LEU A 90 -1.21 -20.12 22.36
CA LEU A 90 -2.33 -19.18 22.39
C LEU A 90 -3.53 -19.64 21.54
N SER A 91 -3.31 -20.48 20.52
CA SER A 91 -4.38 -20.99 19.65
C SER A 91 -5.43 -21.82 20.39
N GLN A 92 -5.05 -22.44 21.51
CA GLN A 92 -5.96 -23.23 22.36
C GLN A 92 -7.08 -22.37 22.99
N PHE A 93 -6.88 -21.06 23.04
CA PHE A 93 -7.83 -20.12 23.64
C PHE A 93 -8.79 -19.46 22.64
N SER A 94 -8.78 -19.91 21.37
CA SER A 94 -9.65 -19.35 20.31
C SER A 94 -11.14 -19.36 20.69
N SER A 95 -11.62 -20.38 21.40
CA SER A 95 -13.00 -20.48 21.89
C SER A 95 -13.24 -19.85 23.26
N SER A 96 -12.19 -19.35 23.93
CA SER A 96 -12.24 -18.78 25.28
C SER A 96 -11.81 -17.30 25.31
N GLY A 97 -12.21 -16.53 24.29
CA GLY A 97 -11.91 -15.09 24.21
C GLY A 97 -10.60 -14.76 23.49
N GLY A 98 -9.94 -15.73 22.89
CA GLY A 98 -8.77 -15.54 22.03
C GLY A 98 -7.47 -15.22 22.77
N GLY A 99 -6.37 -15.24 22.01
CA GLY A 99 -5.02 -15.06 22.53
C GLY A 99 -4.31 -13.84 21.95
N MET A 100 -3.50 -13.16 22.75
CA MET A 100 -2.60 -12.08 22.33
C MET A 100 -1.14 -12.49 22.55
N LEU A 101 -0.35 -12.49 21.49
CA LEU A 101 1.10 -12.56 21.57
C LEU A 101 1.68 -11.15 21.62
N PHE A 102 2.27 -10.82 22.77
CA PHE A 102 3.00 -9.58 22.98
C PHE A 102 4.48 -9.76 22.60
N VAL A 103 4.98 -8.90 21.70
CA VAL A 103 6.39 -8.84 21.30
C VAL A 103 7.00 -7.59 21.95
N PRO A 104 7.85 -7.75 22.99
CA PRO A 104 8.45 -6.61 23.68
C PRO A 104 9.50 -5.88 22.84
N ALA A 105 9.93 -4.72 23.33
CA ALA A 105 11.08 -4.00 22.79
C ALA A 105 12.30 -4.93 22.61
N GLY A 106 12.95 -4.85 21.46
CA GLY A 106 14.00 -5.78 21.06
C GLY A 106 13.96 -6.10 19.57
N ARG A 107 14.97 -6.83 19.10
CA ARG A 107 15.11 -7.24 17.70
C ARG A 107 14.95 -8.75 17.59
N TRP A 108 13.91 -9.21 16.91
CA TRP A 108 13.46 -10.60 16.92
C TRP A 108 13.63 -11.21 15.52
N LEU A 109 14.80 -11.79 15.25
CA LEU A 109 15.07 -12.49 13.99
C LEU A 109 14.22 -13.75 13.91
N THR A 110 13.46 -13.94 12.82
CA THR A 110 12.60 -15.12 12.65
C THR A 110 12.40 -15.46 11.17
N GLY A 111 12.23 -16.74 10.88
CA GLY A 111 11.60 -17.22 9.66
C GLY A 111 10.07 -17.08 9.71
N PRO A 112 9.39 -17.46 8.61
CA PRO A 112 7.94 -17.45 8.51
C PRO A 112 7.20 -18.20 9.62
N PHE A 113 6.09 -17.61 10.07
CA PHE A 113 5.13 -18.22 10.98
C PHE A 113 3.69 -17.84 10.61
N ASN A 114 2.76 -18.75 10.87
CA ASN A 114 1.34 -18.54 10.58
C ASN A 114 0.59 -18.17 11.86
N LEU A 115 -0.36 -17.24 11.75
CA LEU A 115 -1.31 -16.90 12.81
C LEU A 115 -2.48 -17.89 12.85
N THR A 116 -3.32 -17.77 13.88
CA THR A 116 -4.56 -18.55 14.06
C THR A 116 -5.75 -17.62 14.27
N SER A 117 -6.98 -18.17 14.28
CA SER A 117 -8.20 -17.39 14.52
C SER A 117 -8.28 -16.84 15.96
N SER A 118 -9.00 -15.73 16.13
CA SER A 118 -9.15 -15.03 17.42
C SER A 118 -7.80 -14.73 18.08
N PHE A 119 -6.89 -14.20 17.27
CA PHE A 119 -5.50 -13.95 17.65
C PHE A 119 -5.15 -12.47 17.50
N THR A 120 -4.33 -11.96 18.42
CA THR A 120 -3.70 -10.64 18.32
C THR A 120 -2.18 -10.78 18.35
N LEU A 121 -1.50 -10.36 17.30
CA LEU A 121 -0.06 -10.10 17.33
C LEU A 121 0.15 -8.63 17.68
N PHE A 122 0.77 -8.36 18.83
CA PHE A 122 1.02 -7.01 19.31
C PHE A 122 2.52 -6.70 19.39
N LEU A 123 2.98 -5.70 18.65
CA LEU A 123 4.38 -5.25 18.69
C LEU A 123 4.49 -3.97 19.52
N ASP A 124 5.23 -4.03 20.62
CA ASP A 124 5.44 -2.86 21.45
C ASP A 124 6.35 -1.82 20.78
N ARG A 125 6.45 -0.64 21.39
CA ARG A 125 7.42 0.37 21.01
C ARG A 125 8.82 -0.25 21.02
N ASP A 126 9.60 0.08 20.00
CA ASP A 126 10.97 -0.41 19.80
C ASP A 126 11.09 -1.94 19.60
N ALA A 127 9.97 -2.66 19.46
CA ALA A 127 9.97 -4.04 18.97
C ALA A 127 10.21 -4.06 17.47
N VAL A 128 11.13 -4.90 17.01
CA VAL A 128 11.46 -5.08 15.59
C VAL A 128 11.45 -6.57 15.26
N ILE A 129 10.46 -7.05 14.51
CA ILE A 129 10.53 -8.38 13.88
C ILE A 129 11.42 -8.28 12.65
N LEU A 130 12.45 -9.12 12.56
CA LEU A 130 13.41 -9.16 11.45
C LEU A 130 13.22 -10.45 10.67
N ALA A 131 12.93 -10.35 9.37
CA ALA A 131 12.79 -11.53 8.52
C ALA A 131 14.15 -12.18 8.24
N THR A 132 14.31 -13.47 8.47
CA THR A 132 15.56 -14.20 8.16
C THR A 132 15.91 -14.12 6.67
N GLN A 133 17.19 -13.93 6.37
CA GLN A 133 17.72 -14.00 5.01
C GLN A 133 18.11 -15.44 4.62
N ASP A 134 18.04 -16.39 5.55
CA ASP A 134 18.22 -17.81 5.26
C ASP A 134 16.99 -18.36 4.52
N THR A 135 17.09 -18.49 3.20
CA THR A 135 16.00 -19.00 2.35
C THR A 135 15.57 -20.42 2.70
N SER A 136 16.37 -21.21 3.43
CA SER A 136 15.98 -22.56 3.85
C SER A 136 14.91 -22.55 4.95
N GLU A 137 14.77 -21.44 5.69
CA GLU A 137 13.71 -21.26 6.68
C GLU A 137 12.36 -20.88 6.07
N TRP A 138 12.31 -20.57 4.77
CA TRP A 138 11.10 -20.13 4.07
C TRP A 138 10.46 -21.30 3.32
N PRO A 139 9.35 -21.89 3.82
CA PRO A 139 8.63 -22.94 3.12
C PRO A 139 8.26 -22.55 1.69
N ILE A 140 8.36 -23.51 0.77
CA ILE A 140 7.80 -23.37 -0.57
C ILE A 140 6.35 -23.83 -0.54
N ILE A 141 5.46 -22.96 -0.97
CA ILE A 141 4.02 -23.22 -1.09
C ILE A 141 3.57 -23.05 -2.54
N GLU A 142 2.40 -23.58 -2.85
CA GLU A 142 1.81 -23.44 -4.18
C GLU A 142 1.53 -21.97 -4.53
N PRO A 143 1.54 -21.62 -5.82
CA PRO A 143 1.03 -20.35 -6.30
C PRO A 143 -0.42 -20.12 -5.87
N LEU A 144 -0.84 -18.85 -5.92
CA LEU A 144 -2.24 -18.51 -5.72
C LEU A 144 -3.08 -19.17 -6.83
N PRO A 145 -4.20 -19.84 -6.50
CA PRO A 145 -5.00 -20.54 -7.50
C PRO A 145 -5.54 -19.59 -8.58
N SER A 146 -5.82 -18.32 -8.24
CA SER A 146 -6.26 -17.31 -9.20
C SER A 146 -5.14 -16.73 -10.08
N TYR A 147 -3.89 -17.18 -9.94
CA TYR A 147 -2.73 -16.68 -10.70
C TYR A 147 -2.08 -17.73 -11.62
N GLY A 148 -2.35 -19.01 -11.40
CA GLY A 148 -1.79 -20.13 -12.17
C GLY A 148 -0.29 -20.41 -11.94
N ARG A 149 0.51 -19.39 -11.62
CA ARG A 149 1.94 -19.47 -11.37
C ARG A 149 2.43 -18.40 -10.39
N GLY A 150 3.67 -18.54 -9.96
CA GLY A 150 4.37 -17.50 -9.21
C GLY A 150 4.59 -16.21 -10.02
N ARG A 151 4.62 -15.07 -9.30
CA ARG A 151 4.78 -13.73 -9.87
C ARG A 151 6.17 -13.40 -10.37
N ASP A 152 7.22 -13.89 -9.72
CA ASP A 152 8.59 -13.66 -10.17
C ASP A 152 9.08 -14.75 -11.13
N GLY A 153 8.34 -15.86 -11.27
CA GLY A 153 8.80 -17.01 -12.05
C GLY A 153 7.86 -18.21 -11.97
N PRO A 154 8.05 -19.22 -12.85
CA PRO A 154 7.29 -20.46 -12.79
C PRO A 154 7.62 -21.27 -11.52
N GLY A 155 6.71 -22.17 -11.13
CA GLY A 155 6.85 -22.98 -9.92
C GLY A 155 6.24 -22.32 -8.68
N GLY A 156 6.58 -22.86 -7.51
CA GLY A 156 6.06 -22.39 -6.22
C GLY A 156 6.58 -21.01 -5.79
N ARG A 157 6.13 -20.59 -4.61
CA ARG A 157 6.52 -19.33 -3.96
C ARG A 157 7.01 -19.60 -2.54
N TYR A 158 7.94 -18.79 -2.06
CA TYR A 158 8.24 -18.74 -0.64
C TYR A 158 7.00 -18.26 0.13
N SER A 159 6.73 -18.83 1.30
CA SER A 159 5.65 -18.36 2.17
C SER A 159 5.89 -16.91 2.62
N SER A 160 4.85 -16.22 3.06
CA SER A 160 4.99 -14.87 3.62
C SER A 160 5.55 -14.90 5.05
N LEU A 161 6.20 -13.83 5.50
CA LEU A 161 6.82 -13.78 6.84
C LEU A 161 5.78 -13.97 7.94
N ILE A 162 4.68 -13.23 7.87
CA ILE A 162 3.52 -13.39 8.75
C ILE A 162 2.37 -13.87 7.88
N GLY A 163 2.05 -15.15 8.02
CA GLY A 163 1.06 -15.84 7.20
C GLY A 163 -0.20 -16.24 7.95
N GLY A 164 -1.17 -16.78 7.22
CA GLY A 164 -2.38 -17.37 7.78
C GLY A 164 -3.38 -17.71 6.69
N SER A 165 -4.17 -18.77 6.88
CA SER A 165 -5.24 -19.13 5.95
C SER A 165 -6.47 -19.65 6.67
N ASN A 166 -7.66 -19.34 6.17
CA ASN A 166 -8.95 -19.69 6.78
C ASN A 166 -9.10 -19.16 8.22
N LEU A 167 -8.63 -17.93 8.45
CA LEU A 167 -8.67 -17.31 9.76
C LEU A 167 -9.91 -16.43 9.93
N THR A 168 -10.37 -16.31 11.17
CA THR A 168 -11.38 -15.30 11.54
C THR A 168 -10.89 -14.51 12.74
N ASP A 169 -11.13 -13.20 12.74
CA ASP A 169 -10.81 -12.32 13.87
C ASP A 169 -9.30 -12.30 14.18
N VAL A 170 -8.53 -11.73 13.25
CA VAL A 170 -7.07 -11.59 13.33
C VAL A 170 -6.71 -10.13 13.46
N ILE A 171 -5.91 -9.80 14.48
CA ILE A 171 -5.47 -8.44 14.77
C ILE A 171 -3.94 -8.40 14.76
N ILE A 172 -3.36 -7.52 13.94
CA ILE A 172 -1.92 -7.26 13.92
C ILE A 172 -1.75 -5.78 14.24
N THR A 173 -1.30 -5.46 15.46
CA THR A 173 -1.26 -4.08 15.94
C THR A 173 -0.07 -3.82 16.87
N GLY A 174 0.05 -2.61 17.40
CA GLY A 174 1.16 -2.28 18.27
C GLY A 174 1.22 -0.82 18.69
N ASN A 175 2.30 -0.50 19.41
CA ASN A 175 2.67 0.87 19.78
C ASN A 175 3.68 1.43 18.76
N ASN A 176 3.35 1.32 17.47
CA ASN A 176 4.25 1.59 16.34
C ASN A 176 5.52 0.71 16.34
N GLY A 177 5.36 -0.57 16.70
CA GLY A 177 6.40 -1.56 16.49
C GLY A 177 6.68 -1.80 15.00
N THR A 178 7.83 -2.40 14.70
CA THR A 178 8.35 -2.55 13.33
C THR A 178 8.38 -4.00 12.87
N ILE A 179 7.98 -4.24 11.62
CA ILE A 179 8.24 -5.50 10.90
C ILE A 179 9.15 -5.17 9.72
N ASP A 180 10.39 -5.66 9.75
CA ASP A 180 11.41 -5.42 8.73
C ASP A 180 11.69 -6.70 7.94
N GLY A 181 11.35 -6.66 6.65
CA GLY A 181 11.50 -7.75 5.71
C GLY A 181 12.95 -8.04 5.28
N GLN A 182 13.90 -7.17 5.65
CA GLN A 182 15.30 -7.25 5.22
C GLN A 182 15.47 -7.48 3.70
N GLY A 183 14.63 -6.79 2.92
CA GLY A 183 14.36 -7.04 1.50
C GLY A 183 15.54 -6.91 0.53
N GLU A 184 16.61 -6.19 0.88
CA GLU A 184 17.77 -5.98 -0.01
C GLU A 184 18.35 -7.29 -0.56
N PHE A 185 18.43 -8.32 0.27
CA PHE A 185 18.85 -9.66 -0.13
C PHE A 185 17.97 -10.24 -1.25
N TRP A 186 16.65 -10.06 -1.14
CA TRP A 186 15.67 -10.55 -2.10
C TRP A 186 15.67 -9.74 -3.39
N TRP A 187 15.78 -8.41 -3.29
CA TRP A 187 15.80 -7.51 -4.44
C TRP A 187 17.06 -7.70 -5.29
N SER A 188 18.22 -7.91 -4.65
CA SER A 188 19.47 -8.24 -5.36
C SER A 188 19.35 -9.53 -6.16
N LYS A 189 18.71 -10.57 -5.58
CA LYS A 189 18.42 -11.82 -6.31
C LYS A 189 17.42 -11.62 -7.44
N PHE A 190 16.40 -10.80 -7.24
CA PHE A 190 15.41 -10.47 -8.27
C PHE A 190 16.09 -9.81 -9.48
N HIS A 191 16.82 -8.70 -9.28
CA HIS A 191 17.51 -7.99 -10.36
C HIS A 191 18.60 -8.85 -11.03
N GLY A 192 19.22 -9.75 -10.28
CA GLY A 192 20.20 -10.70 -10.81
C GLY A 192 19.60 -11.91 -11.53
N ASN A 193 18.27 -12.05 -11.61
CA ASN A 193 17.59 -13.25 -12.09
C ASN A 193 18.06 -14.54 -11.38
N LYS A 194 18.31 -14.46 -10.07
CA LYS A 194 18.82 -15.56 -9.21
C LYS A 194 17.76 -16.17 -8.29
N LEU A 195 16.49 -15.79 -8.46
CA LEU A 195 15.39 -16.37 -7.72
C LEU A 195 15.03 -17.74 -8.30
N LYS A 196 14.95 -18.75 -7.43
CA LYS A 196 14.45 -20.09 -7.80
C LYS A 196 12.92 -20.19 -7.75
N TYR A 197 12.32 -19.43 -6.84
CA TYR A 197 10.88 -19.39 -6.57
C TYR A 197 10.44 -17.94 -6.37
N THR A 198 9.15 -17.69 -6.50
CA THR A 198 8.58 -16.34 -6.25
C THR A 198 8.80 -15.92 -4.81
N ARG A 199 9.17 -14.65 -4.60
CA ARG A 199 9.40 -14.08 -3.26
C ARG A 199 8.13 -14.13 -2.42
N GLY A 200 8.30 -14.35 -1.11
CA GLY A 200 7.22 -14.21 -0.14
C GLY A 200 6.89 -12.74 0.14
N TYR A 201 5.76 -12.50 0.78
CA TYR A 201 5.32 -11.16 1.18
C TYR A 201 5.61 -10.90 2.66
N LEU A 202 5.43 -9.67 3.13
CA LEU A 202 5.61 -9.35 4.54
C LEU A 202 4.45 -9.91 5.38
N ILE A 203 3.22 -9.56 5.01
CA ILE A 203 1.99 -10.05 5.65
C ILE A 203 1.05 -10.59 4.57
N GLU A 204 0.62 -11.84 4.70
CA GLU A 204 -0.38 -12.43 3.82
C GLU A 204 -1.40 -13.26 4.59
N LEU A 205 -2.68 -12.91 4.41
CA LEU A 205 -3.80 -13.61 5.04
C LEU A 205 -4.76 -14.08 3.95
N MET A 206 -4.90 -15.38 3.81
CA MET A 206 -5.66 -16.03 2.74
C MET A 206 -7.01 -16.52 3.26
N HIS A 207 -8.07 -16.46 2.45
CA HIS A 207 -9.39 -17.04 2.79
C HIS A 207 -9.92 -16.63 4.18
N SER A 208 -9.64 -15.40 4.60
CA SER A 208 -9.80 -14.97 5.98
C SER A 208 -10.87 -13.89 6.12
N ASN A 209 -11.42 -13.76 7.32
CA ASN A 209 -12.49 -12.82 7.64
C ASN A 209 -12.15 -12.02 8.90
N GLN A 210 -12.57 -10.76 8.98
CA GLN A 210 -12.31 -9.89 10.15
C GLN A 210 -10.80 -9.74 10.41
N ILE A 211 -10.15 -9.00 9.53
CA ILE A 211 -8.70 -8.73 9.56
C ILE A 211 -8.48 -7.27 9.93
N PHE A 212 -7.73 -7.02 11.00
CA PHE A 212 -7.44 -5.66 11.49
C PHE A 212 -5.93 -5.46 11.62
N ILE A 213 -5.34 -4.64 10.76
CA ILE A 213 -3.91 -4.33 10.76
C ILE A 213 -3.75 -2.84 11.06
N SER A 214 -3.09 -2.47 12.16
CA SER A 214 -3.01 -1.05 12.54
C SER A 214 -1.79 -0.65 13.36
N ASN A 215 -1.42 0.64 13.32
CA ASN A 215 -0.43 1.25 14.22
C ASN A 215 0.95 0.56 14.21
N LEU A 216 1.48 0.28 13.01
CA LEU A 216 2.76 -0.40 12.80
C LEU A 216 3.59 0.31 11.72
N THR A 217 4.90 0.08 11.79
CA THR A 217 5.85 0.42 10.72
C THR A 217 6.29 -0.85 10.00
N LEU A 218 6.18 -0.87 8.67
CA LEU A 218 6.61 -1.97 7.82
C LEU A 218 7.79 -1.49 6.97
N LEU A 219 8.91 -2.22 7.04
CA LEU A 219 10.15 -1.87 6.35
C LEU A 219 10.55 -2.96 5.38
N ASN A 220 11.10 -2.56 4.23
CA ASN A 220 11.91 -3.41 3.35
C ASN A 220 11.32 -4.79 3.06
N SER A 221 10.04 -4.88 2.69
CA SER A 221 9.43 -6.17 2.34
C SER A 221 10.21 -6.86 1.20
N PRO A 222 10.36 -8.21 1.20
CA PRO A 222 10.94 -8.94 0.08
C PRO A 222 10.24 -8.65 -1.26
N ALA A 223 8.92 -8.48 -1.23
CA ALA A 223 8.04 -8.07 -2.32
C ALA A 223 6.87 -7.25 -1.73
N TRP A 224 5.60 -7.65 -1.92
CA TRP A 224 4.43 -6.93 -1.41
C TRP A 224 4.41 -6.83 0.12
N ASN A 225 3.87 -5.75 0.69
CA ASN A 225 3.83 -5.54 2.15
C ASN A 225 2.60 -6.18 2.79
N ILE A 226 1.40 -5.68 2.52
CA ILE A 226 0.15 -6.19 3.09
C ILE A 226 -0.69 -6.82 1.98
N HIS A 227 -0.88 -8.13 2.02
CA HIS A 227 -1.60 -8.89 0.99
C HIS A 227 -2.72 -9.77 1.58
N PRO A 228 -3.88 -9.20 1.96
CA PRO A 228 -5.07 -10.01 2.15
C PRO A 228 -5.56 -10.51 0.79
N VAL A 229 -5.84 -11.81 0.71
CA VAL A 229 -6.30 -12.44 -0.52
C VAL A 229 -7.48 -13.39 -0.26
N TYR A 230 -8.50 -13.35 -1.12
CA TYR A 230 -9.75 -14.12 -0.95
C TYR A 230 -10.45 -13.86 0.38
N SER A 231 -10.34 -12.63 0.88
CA SER A 231 -10.65 -12.30 2.27
C SER A 231 -11.73 -11.22 2.37
N SER A 232 -12.34 -11.09 3.55
CA SER A 232 -13.43 -10.14 3.76
C SER A 232 -13.37 -9.43 5.11
N ASN A 233 -14.00 -8.26 5.17
CA ASN A 233 -14.11 -7.42 6.37
C ASN A 233 -12.74 -7.05 6.93
N ILE A 234 -12.06 -6.15 6.21
CA ILE A 234 -10.66 -5.82 6.42
C ILE A 234 -10.52 -4.35 6.79
N VAL A 235 -9.76 -4.05 7.83
CA VAL A 235 -9.30 -2.68 8.13
C VAL A 235 -7.78 -2.65 8.16
N VAL A 236 -7.21 -1.73 7.39
CA VAL A 236 -5.79 -1.35 7.47
C VAL A 236 -5.73 0.13 7.83
N SER A 237 -5.22 0.46 9.02
CA SER A 237 -5.30 1.84 9.53
C SER A 237 -4.04 2.30 10.28
N GLY A 238 -3.57 3.53 10.05
CA GLY A 238 -2.44 4.07 10.82
C GLY A 238 -1.11 3.37 10.52
N ILE A 239 -0.93 2.87 9.30
CA ILE A 239 0.25 2.11 8.89
C ILE A 239 1.28 3.03 8.22
N THR A 240 2.54 2.85 8.59
CA THR A 240 3.69 3.42 7.88
C THR A 240 4.40 2.31 7.10
N ILE A 241 4.50 2.42 5.77
CA ILE A 241 5.28 1.51 4.92
C ILE A 241 6.45 2.28 4.32
N LEU A 242 7.67 1.77 4.48
CA LEU A 242 8.88 2.36 3.92
C LEU A 242 9.71 1.30 3.22
N ALA A 243 9.84 1.45 1.90
CA ALA A 243 10.82 0.74 1.10
C ALA A 243 11.63 1.75 0.26
N PRO A 244 12.89 1.46 -0.08
CA PRO A 244 13.63 2.26 -1.06
C PRO A 244 12.85 2.36 -2.37
N VAL A 245 12.78 3.55 -2.97
CA VAL A 245 11.95 3.85 -4.16
C VAL A 245 12.35 3.11 -5.44
N HIS A 246 13.43 2.34 -5.41
CA HIS A 246 13.87 1.48 -6.52
C HIS A 246 13.80 -0.01 -6.17
N SER A 247 13.20 -0.36 -5.04
CA SER A 247 12.96 -1.76 -4.67
C SER A 247 11.88 -2.37 -5.57
N PRO A 248 12.11 -3.57 -6.13
CA PRO A 248 11.19 -4.17 -7.09
C PRO A 248 9.97 -4.78 -6.41
N ASN A 249 8.77 -4.38 -6.86
CA ASN A 249 7.48 -4.97 -6.46
C ASN A 249 7.23 -4.88 -4.96
N THR A 250 7.52 -3.74 -4.35
CA THR A 250 7.29 -3.47 -2.93
C THR A 250 5.96 -2.77 -2.68
N ASP A 251 4.93 -3.17 -3.44
CA ASP A 251 3.57 -2.66 -3.36
C ASP A 251 3.12 -2.56 -1.89
N GLY A 252 2.44 -1.46 -1.53
CA GLY A 252 2.04 -1.20 -0.16
C GLY A 252 0.92 -2.12 0.31
N ILE A 253 -0.33 -1.76 0.02
CA ILE A 253 -1.52 -2.52 0.44
C ILE A 253 -2.20 -3.12 -0.78
N ASN A 254 -2.41 -4.44 -0.76
CA ASN A 254 -2.85 -5.22 -1.91
C ASN A 254 -4.12 -6.03 -1.58
N PRO A 255 -5.33 -5.43 -1.59
CA PRO A 255 -6.56 -6.22 -1.55
C PRO A 255 -6.71 -7.01 -2.85
N ASP A 256 -6.60 -8.34 -2.77
CA ASP A 256 -6.69 -9.24 -3.93
C ASP A 256 -7.90 -10.18 -3.77
N SER A 257 -8.89 -10.07 -4.65
CA SER A 257 -10.17 -10.78 -4.52
C SER A 257 -10.79 -10.61 -3.12
N CYS A 258 -10.84 -9.36 -2.62
CA CYS A 258 -11.29 -9.03 -1.27
C CYS A 258 -12.61 -8.24 -1.24
N SER A 259 -13.43 -8.45 -0.22
CA SER A 259 -14.68 -7.69 -0.03
C SER A 259 -14.75 -6.94 1.29
N ASN A 260 -15.39 -5.77 1.30
CA ASN A 260 -15.54 -4.92 2.49
C ASN A 260 -14.18 -4.56 3.09
N VAL A 261 -13.51 -3.56 2.49
CA VAL A 261 -12.16 -3.16 2.88
C VAL A 261 -12.12 -1.67 3.20
N ARG A 262 -11.55 -1.31 4.35
CA ARG A 262 -11.24 0.06 4.74
C ARG A 262 -9.72 0.24 4.88
N ILE A 263 -9.16 1.13 4.07
CA ILE A 263 -7.76 1.56 4.16
C ILE A 263 -7.75 3.03 4.54
N GLU A 264 -7.16 3.39 5.68
CA GLU A 264 -7.14 4.78 6.11
C GLU A 264 -5.92 5.20 6.92
N ASP A 265 -5.60 6.49 6.90
CA ASP A 265 -4.54 7.07 7.75
C ASP A 265 -3.16 6.43 7.53
N CYS A 266 -2.85 6.08 6.27
CA CYS A 266 -1.61 5.41 5.91
C CYS A 266 -0.59 6.37 5.29
N TYR A 267 0.69 6.14 5.60
CA TYR A 267 1.83 6.80 4.95
C TYR A 267 2.69 5.74 4.26
N ILE A 268 2.83 5.84 2.93
CA ILE A 268 3.47 4.80 2.12
C ILE A 268 4.56 5.41 1.24
N VAL A 269 5.78 4.89 1.39
CA VAL A 269 6.88 5.07 0.44
C VAL A 269 7.20 3.70 -0.13
N SER A 270 6.99 3.55 -1.44
CA SER A 270 7.14 2.26 -2.12
C SER A 270 7.99 2.39 -3.39
N GLY A 271 8.65 1.30 -3.78
CA GLY A 271 9.25 1.18 -5.10
C GLY A 271 8.26 0.75 -6.20
N ASP A 272 7.02 0.42 -5.81
CA ASP A 272 5.91 0.09 -6.70
C ASP A 272 4.60 0.76 -6.21
N ASP A 273 3.43 0.22 -6.54
CA ASP A 273 2.13 0.84 -6.25
C ASP A 273 1.88 1.01 -4.72
N CYS A 274 1.42 2.19 -4.27
CA CYS A 274 1.11 2.40 -2.84
C CYS A 274 -0.10 1.58 -2.38
N VAL A 275 -1.20 1.61 -3.15
CA VAL A 275 -2.34 0.71 -2.98
C VAL A 275 -2.63 0.05 -4.33
N ALA A 276 -2.64 -1.27 -4.38
CA ALA A 276 -2.88 -2.04 -5.60
C ALA A 276 -4.04 -3.01 -5.42
N ILE A 277 -5.19 -2.70 -6.01
CA ILE A 277 -6.37 -3.56 -5.96
C ILE A 277 -6.28 -4.59 -7.09
N LYS A 278 -6.43 -5.87 -6.74
CA LYS A 278 -6.28 -7.02 -7.64
C LYS A 278 -7.44 -8.00 -7.45
N SER A 279 -7.56 -8.96 -8.36
CA SER A 279 -8.54 -10.05 -8.27
C SER A 279 -8.15 -11.20 -9.21
N GLY A 280 -6.91 -11.69 -9.14
CA GLY A 280 -6.45 -12.80 -10.00
C GLY A 280 -6.11 -12.43 -11.46
N TRP A 281 -5.51 -13.39 -12.18
CA TRP A 281 -4.81 -13.19 -13.44
C TRP A 281 -5.31 -14.12 -14.55
N ASP A 282 -5.80 -13.52 -15.65
CA ASP A 282 -6.31 -14.17 -16.87
C ASP A 282 -7.30 -15.31 -16.57
N GLU A 283 -7.22 -16.44 -17.27
CA GLU A 283 -8.14 -17.57 -17.14
C GLU A 283 -8.18 -18.16 -15.72
N TYR A 284 -7.09 -18.03 -14.96
CA TYR A 284 -7.02 -18.44 -13.56
C TYR A 284 -7.88 -17.52 -12.69
N GLY A 285 -7.80 -16.21 -12.90
CA GLY A 285 -8.66 -15.25 -12.21
C GLY A 285 -10.13 -15.36 -12.64
N ILE A 286 -10.38 -15.54 -13.94
CA ILE A 286 -11.73 -15.72 -14.50
C ILE A 286 -12.38 -16.98 -13.91
N SER A 287 -11.66 -18.11 -13.90
CA SER A 287 -12.19 -19.37 -13.35
C SER A 287 -12.36 -19.33 -11.84
N TYR A 288 -11.50 -18.60 -11.13
CA TYR A 288 -11.64 -18.39 -9.70
C TYR A 288 -12.85 -17.51 -9.36
N GLY A 289 -13.14 -16.50 -10.19
CA GLY A 289 -14.42 -15.78 -10.20
C GLY A 289 -14.73 -14.96 -8.95
N MET A 290 -13.70 -14.50 -8.23
CA MET A 290 -13.86 -13.72 -7.00
C MET A 290 -13.39 -12.27 -7.19
N PRO A 291 -14.30 -11.28 -7.16
CA PRO A 291 -13.93 -9.88 -7.36
C PRO A 291 -13.33 -9.24 -6.11
N SER A 292 -12.63 -8.12 -6.30
CA SER A 292 -12.36 -7.15 -5.25
C SER A 292 -13.44 -6.07 -5.24
N GLN A 293 -14.15 -5.89 -4.11
CA GLN A 293 -15.29 -4.99 -4.04
C GLN A 293 -15.57 -4.34 -2.69
N HIS A 294 -16.29 -3.21 -2.72
CA HIS A 294 -16.64 -2.42 -1.52
C HIS A 294 -15.37 -1.99 -0.76
N ILE A 295 -14.52 -1.23 -1.44
CA ILE A 295 -13.21 -0.80 -0.93
C ILE A 295 -13.23 0.72 -0.76
N ILE A 296 -12.96 1.20 0.46
CA ILE A 296 -12.72 2.61 0.73
C ILE A 296 -11.24 2.86 1.06
N ILE A 297 -10.66 3.87 0.43
CA ILE A 297 -9.30 4.36 0.66
C ILE A 297 -9.41 5.83 1.04
N ARG A 298 -8.94 6.23 2.22
CA ARG A 298 -8.98 7.65 2.62
C ARG A 298 -7.83 8.12 3.48
N ARG A 299 -7.51 9.42 3.43
CA ARG A 299 -6.42 10.01 4.24
C ARG A 299 -5.10 9.26 4.04
N LEU A 300 -4.76 9.05 2.77
CA LEU A 300 -3.54 8.35 2.35
C LEU A 300 -2.48 9.39 1.94
N THR A 301 -1.25 9.21 2.41
CA THR A 301 -0.06 9.88 1.87
C THR A 301 0.81 8.87 1.12
N CYS A 302 1.19 9.16 -0.12
CA CYS A 302 1.97 8.25 -0.95
C CYS A 302 3.16 8.93 -1.66
N ILE A 303 4.26 8.20 -1.74
CA ILE A 303 5.44 8.49 -2.56
C ILE A 303 5.80 7.21 -3.34
N SER A 304 5.68 7.23 -4.67
CA SER A 304 6.00 6.09 -5.55
C SER A 304 6.52 6.58 -6.91
N PRO A 305 7.80 7.01 -6.99
CA PRO A 305 8.34 7.71 -8.17
C PRO A 305 8.29 6.89 -9.47
N THR A 306 8.20 5.56 -9.34
CA THR A 306 8.23 4.60 -10.44
C THR A 306 6.87 3.92 -10.70
N SER A 307 5.82 4.22 -9.92
CA SER A 307 4.53 3.52 -10.04
C SER A 307 3.31 4.37 -9.62
N ALA A 308 2.21 3.75 -9.15
CA ALA A 308 0.96 4.44 -8.86
C ALA A 308 0.74 4.77 -7.39
N VAL A 309 -0.04 5.83 -7.13
CA VAL A 309 -0.66 6.06 -5.81
C VAL A 309 -1.77 5.04 -5.57
N ILE A 310 -2.70 4.91 -6.52
CA ILE A 310 -3.74 3.88 -6.51
C ILE A 310 -3.70 3.16 -7.85
N ALA A 311 -3.39 1.87 -7.83
CA ALA A 311 -3.46 0.99 -8.98
C ALA A 311 -4.65 0.04 -8.91
N LEU A 312 -5.32 -0.13 -10.05
CA LEU A 312 -6.36 -1.11 -10.27
C LEU A 312 -5.83 -2.08 -11.33
N GLY A 313 -5.53 -3.32 -10.94
CA GLY A 313 -4.87 -4.33 -11.76
C GLY A 313 -3.33 -4.36 -11.64
N SER A 314 -2.61 -5.00 -12.56
CA SER A 314 -3.13 -5.56 -13.82
C SER A 314 -3.91 -6.85 -13.67
N GLU A 315 -3.77 -7.53 -12.53
CA GLU A 315 -4.42 -8.79 -12.22
C GLU A 315 -5.84 -8.48 -11.74
N MET A 316 -6.79 -8.31 -12.67
CA MET A 316 -8.17 -7.88 -12.40
C MET A 316 -9.22 -8.85 -12.96
N SER A 317 -8.84 -10.12 -13.15
CA SER A 317 -9.59 -11.09 -13.95
C SER A 317 -10.81 -11.71 -13.25
N GLY A 318 -10.90 -11.60 -11.93
CA GLY A 318 -12.10 -11.85 -11.13
C GLY A 318 -13.06 -10.64 -11.03
N GLY A 319 -12.62 -9.45 -11.48
CA GLY A 319 -13.37 -8.20 -11.42
C GLY A 319 -12.97 -7.28 -10.27
N ILE A 320 -13.00 -5.98 -10.51
CA ILE A 320 -12.85 -4.93 -9.49
C ILE A 320 -14.06 -4.00 -9.59
N GLN A 321 -14.78 -3.78 -8.48
CA GLN A 321 -15.94 -2.88 -8.46
C GLN A 321 -16.14 -2.13 -7.15
N ASP A 322 -16.80 -0.98 -7.19
CA ASP A 322 -17.14 -0.16 -6.01
C ASP A 322 -15.89 0.15 -5.15
N VAL A 323 -14.98 0.92 -5.76
CA VAL A 323 -13.78 1.45 -5.11
C VAL A 323 -13.95 2.94 -4.92
N ARG A 324 -13.87 3.41 -3.67
CA ARG A 324 -14.06 4.81 -3.28
C ARG A 324 -12.77 5.33 -2.68
N ALA A 325 -12.13 6.29 -3.34
CA ALA A 325 -10.90 6.91 -2.87
C ALA A 325 -11.12 8.40 -2.60
N GLU A 326 -10.79 8.88 -1.39
CA GLU A 326 -10.92 10.29 -1.06
C GLU A 326 -9.83 10.81 -0.12
N ASP A 327 -9.57 12.11 -0.13
CA ASP A 327 -8.59 12.74 0.76
C ASP A 327 -7.19 12.13 0.61
N ILE A 328 -6.68 12.14 -0.62
CA ILE A 328 -5.40 11.55 -0.98
C ILE A 328 -4.37 12.65 -1.21
N THR A 329 -3.22 12.54 -0.56
CA THR A 329 -2.04 13.39 -0.84
C THR A 329 -0.95 12.53 -1.44
N ALA A 330 -0.35 12.96 -2.55
CA ALA A 330 0.80 12.27 -3.10
C ALA A 330 1.86 13.23 -3.61
N ILE A 331 3.12 12.84 -3.42
CA ILE A 331 4.29 13.63 -3.78
C ILE A 331 5.26 12.70 -4.50
N ASP A 332 5.80 13.16 -5.64
CA ASP A 332 6.82 12.42 -6.40
C ASP A 332 6.37 10.99 -6.73
N SER A 333 5.30 10.88 -7.52
CA SER A 333 4.80 9.60 -8.00
C SER A 333 4.66 9.55 -9.53
N GLU A 334 4.82 8.36 -10.13
CA GLU A 334 4.67 8.26 -11.59
C GLU A 334 3.22 8.55 -12.00
N SER A 335 2.26 7.95 -11.29
CA SER A 335 0.84 8.18 -11.56
C SER A 335 -0.03 8.33 -10.32
N GLY A 336 -1.07 9.17 -10.41
CA GLY A 336 -2.11 9.27 -9.38
C GLY A 336 -2.97 8.01 -9.36
N VAL A 337 -3.96 7.93 -10.24
CA VAL A 337 -4.81 6.74 -10.39
C VAL A 337 -4.45 6.01 -11.68
N ARG A 338 -4.15 4.71 -11.57
CA ARG A 338 -3.65 3.87 -12.67
C ARG A 338 -4.53 2.63 -12.87
N ILE A 339 -5.21 2.53 -14.00
CA ILE A 339 -5.97 1.33 -14.41
C ILE A 339 -5.16 0.56 -15.44
N LYS A 340 -4.81 -0.69 -15.13
CA LYS A 340 -3.97 -1.54 -15.98
C LYS A 340 -4.77 -2.78 -16.38
N THR A 341 -4.96 -3.01 -17.67
CA THR A 341 -5.56 -4.25 -18.18
C THR A 341 -5.08 -4.57 -19.60
N ALA A 342 -5.47 -5.74 -20.12
CA ALA A 342 -5.18 -6.20 -21.46
C ALA A 342 -6.24 -7.19 -21.94
N VAL A 343 -6.36 -7.37 -23.25
CA VAL A 343 -7.02 -8.53 -23.86
C VAL A 343 -6.47 -9.81 -23.23
N GLY A 344 -7.32 -10.73 -22.81
CA GLY A 344 -6.94 -11.91 -22.01
C GLY A 344 -7.42 -11.83 -20.57
N ARG A 345 -7.51 -10.62 -20.01
CA ARG A 345 -7.91 -10.45 -18.62
C ARG A 345 -9.37 -10.75 -18.36
N GLY A 346 -10.25 -10.46 -19.30
CA GLY A 346 -11.70 -10.56 -19.13
C GLY A 346 -12.25 -9.68 -18.00
N ALA A 347 -13.43 -10.06 -17.49
CA ALA A 347 -14.12 -9.40 -16.38
C ALA A 347 -14.20 -7.87 -16.50
N TYR A 348 -13.97 -7.13 -15.42
CA TYR A 348 -14.25 -5.69 -15.36
C TYR A 348 -13.41 -4.93 -14.33
N VAL A 349 -13.23 -3.63 -14.58
CA VAL A 349 -12.93 -2.60 -13.58
C VAL A 349 -14.03 -1.56 -13.70
N LYS A 350 -14.94 -1.47 -12.72
CA LYS A 350 -16.08 -0.55 -12.81
C LYS A 350 -16.46 0.10 -11.50
N ASP A 351 -17.30 1.13 -11.56
CA ASP A 351 -17.81 1.82 -10.35
C ASP A 351 -16.65 2.30 -9.47
N ILE A 352 -15.73 3.05 -10.08
CA ILE A 352 -14.54 3.59 -9.43
C ILE A 352 -14.76 5.08 -9.19
N TYR A 353 -14.69 5.51 -7.93
CA TYR A 353 -15.00 6.88 -7.52
C TYR A 353 -13.82 7.46 -6.78
N VAL A 354 -13.29 8.56 -7.30
CA VAL A 354 -12.12 9.23 -6.73
C VAL A 354 -12.44 10.70 -6.54
N ARG A 355 -12.20 11.23 -5.34
CA ARG A 355 -12.35 12.67 -5.08
C ARG A 355 -11.29 13.24 -4.16
N ARG A 356 -11.14 14.56 -4.15
CA ARG A 356 -10.27 15.30 -3.21
C ARG A 356 -8.85 14.74 -3.18
N MET A 357 -8.16 14.86 -4.31
CA MET A 357 -6.74 14.52 -4.40
C MET A 357 -5.89 15.79 -4.52
N ASN A 358 -4.82 15.85 -3.72
CA ASN A 358 -3.77 16.86 -3.85
C ASN A 358 -2.47 16.17 -4.27
N LEU A 359 -2.02 16.48 -5.49
CA LEU A 359 -0.91 15.79 -6.13
C LEU A 359 0.20 16.78 -6.47
N ASN A 360 1.45 16.41 -6.20
CA ASN A 360 2.59 17.24 -6.52
C ASN A 360 3.72 16.42 -7.11
N THR A 361 4.28 16.85 -8.24
CA THR A 361 5.35 16.14 -8.96
C THR A 361 4.83 14.79 -9.45
N MET A 362 4.11 14.81 -10.59
CA MET A 362 3.53 13.62 -11.21
C MET A 362 3.93 13.50 -12.67
N LYS A 363 4.13 12.28 -13.16
CA LYS A 363 4.21 12.08 -14.62
C LYS A 363 2.82 12.08 -15.25
N TRP A 364 1.87 11.35 -14.68
CA TRP A 364 0.47 11.29 -15.10
C TRP A 364 -0.48 11.48 -13.91
N VAL A 365 -1.48 12.36 -14.00
CA VAL A 365 -2.52 12.40 -12.94
C VAL A 365 -3.42 11.17 -13.04
N PHE A 366 -3.91 10.90 -14.26
CA PHE A 366 -4.71 9.73 -14.57
C PHE A 366 -4.02 8.91 -15.65
N TRP A 367 -3.88 7.61 -15.42
CA TRP A 367 -3.39 6.70 -16.45
C TRP A 367 -4.26 5.46 -16.56
N MET A 368 -4.71 5.17 -17.78
CA MET A 368 -5.37 3.92 -18.12
C MET A 368 -4.68 3.30 -19.32
N THR A 369 -4.50 1.98 -19.30
CA THR A 369 -4.02 1.25 -20.46
C THR A 369 -4.73 -0.11 -20.61
N GLY A 370 -5.25 -0.36 -21.80
CA GLY A 370 -5.77 -1.66 -22.25
C GLY A 370 -4.72 -2.53 -22.95
N ASN A 371 -3.44 -2.16 -22.87
CA ASN A 371 -2.34 -2.87 -23.54
C ASN A 371 -1.23 -3.26 -22.55
N TYR A 372 -1.61 -3.68 -21.34
CA TYR A 372 -0.67 -4.13 -20.32
C TYR A 372 -0.26 -5.60 -20.56
N LYS A 373 0.71 -5.81 -21.46
CA LYS A 373 1.11 -7.10 -22.08
C LYS A 373 1.72 -8.18 -21.15
N SER A 374 1.42 -8.17 -19.86
CA SER A 374 1.88 -9.19 -18.93
C SER A 374 0.84 -10.32 -18.88
N HIS A 375 1.20 -11.57 -19.14
CA HIS A 375 0.31 -12.74 -19.00
C HIS A 375 1.05 -13.83 -18.20
N PRO A 376 0.36 -14.69 -17.45
CA PRO A 376 1.02 -15.75 -16.68
C PRO A 376 1.67 -16.75 -17.63
N ASP A 377 1.02 -17.05 -18.74
CA ASP A 377 1.52 -17.92 -19.79
C ASP A 377 0.81 -17.58 -21.12
N ASP A 378 1.07 -18.38 -22.15
CA ASP A 378 0.54 -18.18 -23.50
C ASP A 378 -0.87 -18.77 -23.70
N LYS A 379 -1.57 -19.19 -22.62
CA LYS A 379 -2.90 -19.83 -22.69
C LYS A 379 -4.07 -18.90 -22.37
N TYR A 380 -3.80 -17.61 -22.09
CA TYR A 380 -4.85 -16.63 -21.87
C TYR A 380 -5.85 -16.60 -23.03
N ASP A 381 -7.13 -16.37 -22.73
CA ASP A 381 -8.19 -16.34 -23.73
C ASP A 381 -8.16 -15.01 -24.51
N PRO A 382 -7.77 -14.99 -25.80
CA PRO A 382 -7.70 -13.75 -26.58
C PRO A 382 -9.09 -13.14 -26.88
N SER A 383 -10.18 -13.86 -26.59
CA SER A 383 -11.55 -13.36 -26.67
C SER A 383 -12.06 -12.76 -25.36
N ALA A 384 -11.32 -12.93 -24.25
CA ALA A 384 -11.64 -12.35 -22.96
C ALA A 384 -11.26 -10.85 -22.93
N ILE A 385 -12.19 -10.02 -23.40
CA ILE A 385 -12.03 -8.56 -23.41
C ILE A 385 -12.48 -7.98 -22.07
N PRO A 386 -11.61 -7.25 -21.35
CA PRO A 386 -11.98 -6.59 -20.10
C PRO A 386 -12.89 -5.38 -20.35
N VAL A 387 -13.85 -5.17 -19.45
CA VAL A 387 -14.69 -3.95 -19.44
C VAL A 387 -14.11 -2.94 -18.45
N VAL A 388 -13.91 -1.70 -18.89
CA VAL A 388 -13.63 -0.58 -17.98
C VAL A 388 -14.73 0.45 -18.15
N ASP A 389 -15.53 0.64 -17.11
CA ASP A 389 -16.75 1.47 -17.18
C ASP A 389 -17.06 2.17 -15.86
N GLY A 390 -17.66 3.36 -15.90
CA GLY A 390 -18.08 4.06 -14.68
C GLY A 390 -16.89 4.50 -13.82
N ILE A 391 -15.99 5.30 -14.39
CA ILE A 391 -14.80 5.83 -13.71
C ILE A 391 -14.99 7.32 -13.44
N SER A 392 -15.12 7.70 -12.18
CA SER A 392 -15.41 9.06 -11.74
C SER A 392 -14.22 9.68 -11.02
N TYR A 393 -13.79 10.84 -11.50
CA TYR A 393 -12.79 11.70 -10.88
C TYR A 393 -13.41 13.07 -10.58
N SER A 394 -13.28 13.53 -9.33
CA SER A 394 -13.75 14.86 -8.93
C SER A 394 -12.78 15.56 -7.99
N GLU A 395 -12.76 16.89 -7.99
CA GLU A 395 -12.01 17.67 -6.98
C GLU A 395 -10.50 17.28 -6.90
N VAL A 396 -9.82 17.24 -8.05
CA VAL A 396 -8.39 16.88 -8.13
C VAL A 396 -7.56 18.11 -8.44
N VAL A 397 -6.55 18.38 -7.62
CA VAL A 397 -5.58 19.45 -7.87
C VAL A 397 -4.19 18.81 -7.98
N ALA A 398 -3.49 19.10 -9.09
CA ALA A 398 -2.18 18.54 -9.36
C ALA A 398 -1.19 19.61 -9.84
N TYR A 399 -0.01 19.65 -9.23
CA TYR A 399 1.07 20.58 -9.56
C TYR A 399 2.32 19.83 -10.03
N ASN A 400 3.18 20.52 -10.80
CA ASN A 400 4.42 19.96 -11.32
C ASN A 400 4.20 18.66 -12.11
N VAL A 401 3.20 18.68 -13.00
CA VAL A 401 2.81 17.50 -13.78
C VAL A 401 3.50 17.45 -15.14
N THR A 402 3.79 16.26 -15.67
CA THR A 402 4.27 16.09 -17.06
C THR A 402 3.12 16.02 -18.07
N MET A 403 2.08 15.21 -17.79
CA MET A 403 0.89 15.05 -18.60
C MET A 403 -0.33 14.85 -17.68
N ALA A 404 -1.48 15.48 -18.00
CA ALA A 404 -2.67 15.39 -17.17
C ALA A 404 -3.22 13.96 -17.21
N ALA A 405 -3.42 13.41 -18.40
CA ALA A 405 -3.80 12.01 -18.51
C ALA A 405 -3.27 11.31 -19.75
N ARG A 406 -3.06 10.01 -19.60
CA ARG A 406 -2.89 9.05 -20.69
C ARG A 406 -3.97 8.00 -20.56
N LEU A 407 -5.00 8.07 -21.40
CA LEU A 407 -6.18 7.21 -21.35
C LEU A 407 -6.22 6.38 -22.64
N GLU A 408 -5.82 5.11 -22.53
CA GLU A 408 -5.70 4.21 -23.68
C GLU A 408 -6.60 2.99 -23.44
N GLY A 409 -7.75 2.95 -24.10
CA GLY A 409 -8.60 1.76 -24.09
C GLY A 409 -8.12 0.66 -25.03
N ILE A 410 -9.01 -0.28 -25.33
CA ILE A 410 -8.76 -1.37 -26.28
C ILE A 410 -9.44 -1.02 -27.61
N PRO A 411 -8.74 -1.14 -28.76
CA PRO A 411 -9.38 -0.92 -30.07
C PRO A 411 -10.63 -1.77 -30.25
N ASN A 412 -11.74 -1.14 -30.63
CA ASN A 412 -13.10 -1.73 -30.75
C ASN A 412 -13.76 -2.17 -29.42
N ALA A 413 -13.12 -1.93 -28.28
CA ALA A 413 -13.66 -2.15 -26.95
C ALA A 413 -13.24 -0.98 -26.04
N PRO A 414 -13.75 0.23 -26.31
CA PRO A 414 -13.29 1.43 -25.62
C PRO A 414 -13.63 1.39 -24.13
N PHE A 415 -12.84 2.08 -23.31
CA PHE A 415 -13.20 2.32 -21.91
C PHE A 415 -14.27 3.41 -21.84
N THR A 416 -15.35 3.17 -21.13
CA THR A 416 -16.54 4.03 -21.14
C THR A 416 -16.88 4.58 -19.75
N GLY A 417 -17.91 5.42 -19.67
CA GLY A 417 -18.40 5.95 -18.41
C GLY A 417 -17.36 6.77 -17.63
N ILE A 418 -16.36 7.33 -18.32
CA ILE A 418 -15.36 8.18 -17.68
C ILE A 418 -15.99 9.55 -17.41
N CYS A 419 -15.91 10.04 -16.19
CA CYS A 419 -16.36 11.36 -15.79
C CYS A 419 -15.22 12.07 -15.06
N ILE A 420 -14.83 13.26 -15.54
CA ILE A 420 -13.80 14.09 -14.90
C ILE A 420 -14.36 15.47 -14.59
N SER A 421 -14.53 15.83 -13.31
CA SER A 421 -15.08 17.13 -12.92
C SER A 421 -14.19 17.87 -11.93
N ASN A 422 -14.15 19.21 -12.01
CA ASN A 422 -13.41 20.05 -11.08
C ASN A 422 -11.95 19.59 -10.88
N VAL A 423 -11.19 19.52 -11.98
CA VAL A 423 -9.80 19.07 -11.98
C VAL A 423 -8.89 20.19 -12.48
N THR A 424 -7.88 20.54 -11.69
CA THR A 424 -6.85 21.52 -12.08
C THR A 424 -5.49 20.85 -12.14
N VAL A 425 -4.81 20.93 -13.28
CA VAL A 425 -3.49 20.37 -13.52
C VAL A 425 -2.54 21.46 -14.02
N GLU A 426 -1.49 21.71 -13.23
CA GLU A 426 -0.40 22.63 -13.57
C GLU A 426 0.86 21.84 -13.94
N PHE A 427 1.42 22.14 -15.11
CA PHE A 427 2.57 21.42 -15.66
C PHE A 427 3.90 22.04 -15.24
N VAL A 428 4.94 21.19 -15.13
CA VAL A 428 6.33 21.66 -14.91
C VAL A 428 6.77 22.63 -16.01
N LYS A 429 6.33 22.36 -17.25
CA LYS A 429 6.54 23.19 -18.44
C LYS A 429 5.29 23.10 -19.32
N PRO A 430 4.98 24.10 -20.16
CA PRO A 430 3.88 24.00 -21.10
C PRO A 430 3.96 22.71 -21.93
N SER A 431 2.99 21.83 -21.76
CA SER A 431 2.91 20.57 -22.49
C SER A 431 2.22 20.78 -23.84
N LYS A 432 2.81 20.27 -24.92
CA LYS A 432 2.17 20.25 -26.25
C LYS A 432 1.09 19.18 -26.36
N LEU A 433 1.10 18.20 -25.45
CA LEU A 433 0.16 17.09 -25.41
C LEU A 433 -0.24 16.87 -23.94
N PRO A 434 -1.05 17.78 -23.36
CA PRO A 434 -1.46 17.69 -21.96
C PRO A 434 -2.33 16.45 -21.70
N TRP A 435 -3.02 15.95 -22.73
CA TRP A 435 -3.89 14.79 -22.69
C TRP A 435 -3.57 13.86 -23.86
N TYR A 436 -3.57 12.56 -23.61
CA TYR A 436 -3.59 11.53 -24.65
C TYR A 436 -4.78 10.61 -24.42
N CYS A 437 -5.68 10.53 -25.39
CA CYS A 437 -6.90 9.74 -25.28
C CYS A 437 -7.13 8.96 -26.58
N THR A 438 -7.23 7.64 -26.48
CA THR A 438 -7.60 6.75 -27.59
C THR A 438 -8.50 5.65 -27.06
N ASP A 439 -9.54 5.31 -27.81
CA ASP A 439 -10.47 4.24 -27.45
C ASP A 439 -11.06 4.43 -26.05
N VAL A 440 -11.43 5.66 -25.73
CA VAL A 440 -12.13 5.99 -24.49
C VAL A 440 -13.34 6.87 -24.78
N LYS A 441 -14.32 6.88 -23.88
CA LYS A 441 -15.51 7.74 -23.99
C LYS A 441 -15.95 8.21 -22.61
N GLY A 442 -16.28 9.49 -22.51
CA GLY A 442 -16.71 10.08 -21.26
C GLY A 442 -17.14 11.54 -21.38
N VAL A 443 -17.21 12.18 -20.23
CA VAL A 443 -17.55 13.59 -20.08
C VAL A 443 -16.56 14.29 -19.16
N SER A 444 -16.47 15.60 -19.27
CA SER A 444 -15.72 16.45 -18.37
C SER A 444 -16.45 17.75 -18.04
N SER A 445 -16.15 18.35 -16.89
CA SER A 445 -16.70 19.66 -16.51
C SER A 445 -15.77 20.40 -15.55
N GLY A 446 -15.42 21.66 -15.84
CA GLY A 446 -14.51 22.43 -14.98
C GLY A 446 -13.11 21.81 -14.88
N VAL A 447 -12.56 21.34 -16.01
CA VAL A 447 -11.23 20.73 -16.09
C VAL A 447 -10.25 21.69 -16.76
N THR A 448 -9.12 21.97 -16.10
CA THR A 448 -8.05 22.84 -16.60
C THR A 448 -6.70 22.10 -16.59
N PRO A 449 -5.99 21.99 -17.73
CA PRO A 449 -6.40 22.42 -19.07
C PRO A 449 -7.54 21.56 -19.65
N ALA A 450 -8.20 22.07 -20.69
CA ALA A 450 -9.30 21.37 -21.36
C ALA A 450 -8.93 19.91 -21.72
N ALA A 451 -9.87 19.00 -21.44
CA ALA A 451 -9.72 17.58 -21.70
C ALA A 451 -9.70 17.25 -23.21
N CYS A 452 -9.32 16.02 -23.54
CA CYS A 452 -9.33 15.50 -24.90
C CYS A 452 -10.76 15.34 -25.45
N ALA A 453 -10.94 15.41 -26.77
CA ALA A 453 -12.26 15.34 -27.43
C ALA A 453 -13.14 14.13 -27.06
N PRO A 454 -12.62 12.92 -26.78
CA PRO A 454 -13.46 11.81 -26.33
C PRO A 454 -14.09 11.99 -24.93
N LEU A 455 -13.64 12.99 -24.17
CA LEU A 455 -14.23 13.43 -22.92
C LEU A 455 -14.96 14.75 -23.16
N LEU A 456 -16.24 14.68 -23.53
CA LEU A 456 -17.03 15.85 -23.90
C LEU A 456 -17.12 16.86 -22.74
N ASP A 457 -16.74 18.11 -22.98
CA ASP A 457 -16.92 19.18 -21.98
C ASP A 457 -18.40 19.59 -21.90
N GLU A 458 -19.03 19.33 -20.77
CA GLU A 458 -20.44 19.66 -20.49
C GLU A 458 -20.60 21.09 -19.94
N GLY A 459 -19.50 21.81 -19.70
CA GLY A 459 -19.48 23.19 -19.23
C GLY A 459 -19.59 23.35 -17.71
N ALA A 460 -19.39 24.58 -17.25
CA ALA A 460 -19.26 24.90 -15.82
C ALA A 460 -20.55 24.72 -14.98
N GLY A 461 -21.71 24.55 -15.63
CA GLY A 461 -23.00 24.32 -14.96
C GLY A 461 -23.43 22.84 -14.91
N ALA A 462 -22.61 21.92 -15.42
CA ALA A 462 -22.89 20.50 -15.39
C ALA A 462 -22.89 19.95 -13.95
N ALA A 463 -23.59 18.84 -13.74
CA ALA A 463 -23.54 18.14 -12.47
C ALA A 463 -22.10 17.62 -12.21
N PRO A 464 -21.63 17.63 -10.95
CA PRO A 464 -20.34 17.04 -10.63
C PRO A 464 -20.36 15.53 -10.90
N CYS A 465 -19.19 14.97 -11.20
CA CYS A 465 -19.05 13.53 -11.34
C CYS A 465 -19.47 12.81 -10.06
N PRO A 466 -20.09 11.63 -10.18
CA PRO A 466 -20.69 10.97 -9.03
C PRO A 466 -19.63 10.57 -8.01
N PHE A 467 -19.95 10.72 -6.73
CA PHE A 467 -19.26 10.04 -5.64
C PHE A 467 -20.35 9.54 -4.69
N PRO A 468 -20.49 8.22 -4.50
CA PRO A 468 -21.54 7.67 -3.65
C PRO A 468 -21.47 8.22 -2.22
N SER A 469 -22.63 8.50 -1.62
CA SER A 469 -22.76 9.10 -0.28
C SER A 469 -23.22 8.11 0.79
N ASP A 470 -23.61 6.91 0.38
CA ASP A 470 -23.82 5.77 1.26
C ASP A 470 -22.50 5.34 1.91
N THR A 471 -22.59 4.75 3.09
CA THR A 471 -21.44 4.21 3.82
C THR A 471 -21.21 2.76 3.45
N LEU A 472 -19.96 2.34 3.33
CA LEU A 472 -19.63 0.93 3.14
C LEU A 472 -19.66 0.16 4.46
N PRO A 473 -19.81 -1.18 4.45
CA PRO A 473 -19.90 -1.97 5.70
C PRO A 473 -18.76 -1.73 6.68
N MET A 474 -17.55 -1.49 6.18
CA MET A 474 -16.38 -1.26 7.03
C MET A 474 -16.27 0.16 7.60
N ASP A 475 -17.09 1.13 7.15
CA ASP A 475 -17.09 2.47 7.74
C ASP A 475 -17.59 2.46 9.19
N ALA A 476 -18.52 1.57 9.52
CA ALA A 476 -19.13 1.47 10.85
C ALA A 476 -18.29 0.66 11.87
N VAL A 477 -17.16 0.09 11.45
CA VAL A 477 -16.30 -0.65 12.39
C VAL A 477 -15.64 0.31 13.36
N GLU A 478 -16.01 0.17 14.62
CA GLU A 478 -15.41 0.86 15.76
C GLU A 478 -14.38 -0.03 16.45
N PHE A 479 -13.37 0.62 17.02
CA PHE A 479 -12.39 -0.05 17.88
C PHE A 479 -12.67 0.28 19.35
N GLN A 480 -12.46 -0.70 20.21
CA GLN A 480 -12.62 -0.56 21.66
C GLN A 480 -11.28 -0.51 22.38
N GLN A 481 -11.30 0.02 23.60
CA GLN A 481 -10.13 0.03 24.47
C GLN A 481 -9.99 -1.34 25.16
N CYS A 482 -8.90 -2.03 24.86
CA CYS A 482 -8.51 -3.30 25.46
C CYS A 482 -7.38 -3.10 26.46
N THR A 483 -7.16 -4.10 27.30
CA THR A 483 -6.10 -4.10 28.32
C THR A 483 -5.26 -5.36 28.17
N TYR A 484 -3.96 -5.18 28.00
CA TYR A 484 -2.98 -6.24 28.17
C TYR A 484 -2.63 -6.35 29.64
N MET A 485 -2.57 -7.58 30.17
CA MET A 485 -2.07 -7.88 31.50
C MET A 485 -1.05 -9.00 31.36
N LYS A 486 0.21 -8.75 31.74
CA LYS A 486 1.21 -9.81 31.74
C LYS A 486 0.73 -10.91 32.71
N SER A 487 0.64 -12.14 32.23
CA SER A 487 0.39 -13.28 33.12
C SER A 487 1.57 -13.39 34.08
N ASN A 488 1.33 -13.21 35.38
CA ASN A 488 2.25 -13.71 36.38
C ASN A 488 2.14 -15.23 36.31
N ASP A 489 3.21 -15.90 35.86
CA ASP A 489 3.20 -17.34 35.57
C ASP A 489 2.55 -18.17 36.69
N ALA A 490 1.82 -19.22 36.26
CA ALA A 490 1.31 -20.30 37.10
C ALA A 490 2.40 -21.31 37.44
#